data_AF-Q64BS0-F1
#
_entry.id   AF-Q64BS0-F1
#
_cell.length_a   1.000
_cell.length_b   1.000
_cell.length_c   1.000
_cell.angle_alpha   90.00
_cell.angle_beta   90.00
_cell.angle_gamma   90.00
#
_symmetry.space_group_name_H-M   'P 1'
#
loop_
_entity.id
_entity.type
_entity.pdbx_description
1 polymer ?
#
loop_
_entity_poly.entity_id
_entity_poly.type
_entity_poly.pdbx_seq_one_letter_code
_entity_poly.pdbx_strand_id
1 'polypeptide(L)' 'MTEFDRTRWAEKDFAKPYLETADIRVVERRRLLAILKSFYRHFLAGKQQCRVLDLGCGDGILIHELLSIS' A
#
# COMPACT_ATOMS: atom_id res chain seq x y z
N MET A 1 -2.96 -15.09 -17.07
CA MET A 1 -2.20 -13.90 -16.62
C MET A 1 -2.36 -12.84 -17.68
N THR A 2 -2.81 -11.65 -17.31
CA THR A 2 -2.73 -10.48 -18.19
C THR A 2 -1.27 -10.12 -18.42
N GLU A 3 -0.89 -9.77 -19.65
CA GLU A 3 0.47 -9.33 -19.97
C GLU A 3 0.68 -7.93 -19.38
N PHE A 4 1.30 -7.85 -18.19
CA PHE A 4 1.58 -6.59 -17.48
C PHE A 4 2.31 -5.58 -18.36
N ASP A 5 3.24 -6.08 -19.18
CA ASP A 5 4.06 -5.29 -20.10
C ASP A 5 3.24 -4.60 -21.20
N ARG A 6 1.98 -5.03 -21.42
CA ARG A 6 1.04 -4.36 -22.34
C ARG A 6 0.16 -3.32 -21.65
N THR A 7 0.31 -3.12 -20.35
CA THR A 7 -0.50 -2.15 -19.59
C THR A 7 0.27 -0.84 -19.39
N ARG A 8 -0.46 0.27 -19.24
CA ARG A 8 0.14 1.57 -18.87
C ARG A 8 0.89 1.54 -17.53
N TRP A 9 0.66 0.53 -16.69
CA TRP A 9 1.38 0.37 -15.43
C TRP A 9 2.86 -0.03 -15.63
N ALA A 10 3.22 -0.57 -16.79
CA ALA A 10 4.61 -0.80 -17.17
C ALA A 10 5.32 0.49 -17.60
N GLU A 11 4.56 1.53 -17.97
CA GLU A 11 5.10 2.82 -18.41
C GLU A 11 5.37 3.73 -17.21
N LYS A 12 6.64 4.07 -16.98
CA LYS A 12 7.06 4.93 -15.87
C LYS A 12 6.36 6.29 -15.87
N ASP A 13 6.17 6.87 -17.05
CA ASP A 13 5.58 8.20 -17.23
C ASP A 13 4.08 8.22 -16.87
N PHE A 14 3.42 7.06 -16.89
CA PHE A 14 2.07 6.92 -16.36
C PHE A 14 2.06 6.54 -14.87
N ALA A 15 2.84 5.53 -14.48
CA ALA A 15 2.79 4.94 -13.15
C ALA A 15 3.29 5.91 -12.05
N LYS A 16 4.39 6.63 -12.30
CA LYS A 16 5.00 7.50 -11.29
C LYS A 16 4.09 8.68 -10.91
N PRO A 17 3.55 9.47 -11.86
CA PRO A 17 2.63 10.56 -11.50
C PRO A 17 1.34 10.08 -10.83
N TYR A 18 0.87 8.87 -11.18
CA TYR A 18 -0.27 8.28 -10.49
C TYR A 18 0.03 8.03 -9.02
N LEU A 19 1.18 7.41 -8.70
CA LEU A 19 1.60 7.15 -7.32
C LEU A 19 1.78 8.44 -6.53
N GLU A 20 2.47 9.44 -7.10
CA GLU A 20 2.71 10.74 -6.46
C GLU A 20 1.42 11.52 -6.14
N THR A 21 0.34 11.26 -6.89
CA THR A 21 -0.96 11.93 -6.70
C THR A 21 -2.03 10.98 -6.14
N ALA A 22 -1.64 9.79 -5.68
CA ALA A 22 -2.59 8.75 -5.28
C ALA A 22 -3.48 9.16 -4.10
N ASP A 23 -2.98 10.00 -3.19
CA ASP A 23 -3.75 10.56 -2.07
C ASP A 23 -4.92 11.46 -2.52
N ILE A 24 -4.82 12.05 -3.72
CA ILE A 24 -5.86 12.91 -4.31
C ILE A 24 -6.79 12.07 -5.18
N ARG A 25 -6.24 11.08 -5.90
CA ARG A 25 -6.98 10.22 -6.84
C ARG A 25 -7.81 9.15 -6.16
N VAL A 26 -7.33 8.59 -5.06
CA VAL A 26 -7.99 7.51 -4.34
C VAL A 26 -8.72 8.10 -3.15
N VAL A 27 -10.05 8.15 -3.29
CA VAL A 27 -10.96 8.64 -2.26
C VAL A 27 -10.70 7.92 -0.94
N GLU A 28 -10.56 8.68 0.15
CA GLU A 28 -10.30 8.18 1.50
C GLU A 28 -9.00 7.39 1.71
N ARG A 29 -8.01 7.45 0.79
CA ARG A 29 -6.74 6.68 0.91
C ARG A 29 -6.07 6.86 2.27
N ARG A 30 -5.93 8.09 2.76
CA ARG A 30 -5.34 8.38 4.08
C ARG A 30 -6.14 7.79 5.23
N ARG A 31 -7.47 7.83 5.17
CA ARG A 31 -8.35 7.24 6.18
C ARG A 31 -8.21 5.71 6.18
N LEU A 32 -8.14 5.09 5.01
CA LEU A 32 -7.93 3.65 4.87
C LEU A 32 -6.58 3.22 5.47
N LEU A 33 -5.50 3.97 5.22
CA LEU A 33 -4.19 3.72 5.84
C LEU A 33 -4.26 3.87 7.37
N ALA A 34 -4.96 4.89 7.88
CA ALA A 34 -5.16 5.05 9.33
C ALA A 34 -5.94 3.89 9.96
N ILE A 35 -6.99 3.39 9.30
CA ILE A 35 -7.77 2.23 9.75
C ILE A 35 -6.89 0.97 9.76
N LEU A 36 -6.11 0.73 8.70
CA LEU A 36 -5.16 -0.39 8.63
C LEU A 36 -4.19 -0.38 9.81
N LYS A 37 -3.59 0.78 10.09
CA LYS A 37 -2.66 0.96 11.22
C LYS A 37 -3.34 0.67 12.55
N SER A 38 -4.54 1.21 12.76
CA SER A 38 -5.33 0.96 13.96
C SER A 38 -5.61 -0.54 14.15
N PHE A 39 -6.05 -1.21 13.09
CA PHE A 39 -6.32 -2.64 13.11
C PHE A 39 -5.06 -3.45 13.50
N TYR A 40 -3.93 -3.18 12.84
CA TYR A 40 -2.68 -3.87 13.14
C TYR A 40 -2.24 -3.65 14.59
N ARG A 41 -2.29 -2.40 15.06
CA ARG A 41 -1.92 -2.06 16.44
C ARG A 41 -2.78 -2.80 17.46
N HIS A 42 -4.08 -2.90 17.24
CA HIS A 42 -4.99 -3.49 18.22
C HIS A 42 -5.04 -5.02 18.20
N PHE A 43 -4.86 -5.64 17.03
CA PHE A 43 -5.11 -7.08 16.87
C PHE A 43 -3.86 -7.91 16.58
N LEU A 44 -2.79 -7.29 16.09
CA LEU A 44 -1.61 -8.00 15.57
C LEU A 44 -0.29 -7.58 16.23
N ALA A 45 -0.19 -6.37 16.77
CA ALA A 45 1.00 -5.93 17.50
C ALA A 45 1.29 -6.83 18.71
N GLY A 46 2.56 -7.19 18.91
CA GLY A 46 3.00 -8.05 20.02
C GLY A 46 2.82 -9.57 19.79
N LYS A 47 2.24 -10.01 18.67
CA LYS A 47 2.22 -11.43 18.31
C LYS A 47 3.57 -11.84 17.72
N GLN A 48 4.25 -12.81 18.33
CA GLN A 48 5.61 -13.25 17.96
C GLN A 48 5.77 -13.76 16.51
N GLN A 49 4.69 -14.02 15.77
CA GLN A 49 4.74 -14.55 14.40
C GLN A 49 3.66 -13.95 13.48
N CYS A 50 3.62 -12.63 13.32
CA CYS A 50 2.82 -12.00 12.26
C CYS A 50 3.70 -11.79 11.02
N ARG A 51 3.37 -12.49 9.91
CA ARG A 51 3.99 -12.26 8.59
C ARG A 51 2.99 -11.52 7.71
N VAL A 52 3.44 -10.42 7.10
CA VAL A 52 2.61 -9.59 6.21
C VAL A 52 3.12 -9.74 4.78
N LEU A 53 2.20 -9.92 3.83
CA LEU A 53 2.46 -9.94 2.40
C LEU A 53 1.61 -8.85 1.74
N ASP A 54 2.26 -7.88 1.10
CA ASP A 54 1.59 -6.81 0.36
C ASP A 54 1.60 -7.13 -1.14
N LEU A 55 0.41 -7.39 -1.69
CA LEU A 55 0.22 -7.80 -3.08
C LEU A 55 -0.14 -6.59 -3.94
N GLY A 56 0.61 -6.38 -5.02
CA GLY A 56 0.47 -5.16 -5.81
C GLY A 56 0.97 -3.93 -5.03
N CYS A 57 2.09 -4.09 -4.30
CA CYS A 57 2.59 -3.14 -3.32
C CYS A 57 2.92 -1.74 -3.88
N GLY A 58 3.09 -1.59 -5.19
CA GLY A 58 3.34 -0.29 -5.82
C GLY A 58 4.56 0.41 -5.23
N ASP A 59 4.35 1.54 -4.55
CA ASP A 59 5.37 2.32 -3.85
C ASP A 59 5.70 1.80 -2.43
N GLY A 60 5.07 0.69 -2.01
CA GLY A 60 5.31 0.07 -0.70
C GLY A 60 4.67 0.80 0.46
N ILE A 61 3.75 1.74 0.20
CA ILE A 61 3.15 2.62 1.22
C ILE A 61 2.47 1.84 2.36
N LEU A 62 1.81 0.71 2.06
CA LEU A 62 1.12 -0.09 3.08
C LEU A 62 2.10 -0.64 4.10
N ILE A 63 3.19 -1.25 3.63
CA ILE A 63 4.25 -1.77 4.51
C ILE A 63 4.95 -0.62 5.23
N HIS A 64 5.21 0.50 4.56
CA HIS A 64 5.80 1.69 5.20
C HIS A 64 4.95 2.17 6.38
N GLU A 65 3.64 2.29 6.20
CA GLU A 65 2.70 2.69 7.24
C GLU A 65 2.65 1.68 8.40
N LEU A 66 2.71 0.38 8.11
CA LEU A 66 2.74 -0.66 9.14
C LEU A 66 4.06 -0.69 9.93
N LEU A 67 5.20 -0.46 9.28
CA LEU A 67 6.50 -0.35 9.95
C LEU A 67 6.56 0.85 10.89
N SER A 68 5.83 1.93 10.59
CA SER A 68 5.76 3.12 11.47
C SER A 68 5.02 2.88 12.80
N ILE A 69 4.37 1.73 12.96
CA ILE A 69 3.61 1.36 14.16
C ILE A 69 4.05 0.04 14.79
N SER A 70 5.01 -0.64 14.16
CA SER A 70 5.56 -1.92 14.62
C SER A 70 6.52 -1.73 15.78
#